data_AF-A0A8R7QAM9-F1
#
_entry.id   AF-A0A8R7QAM9-F1
#
_cell.length_a   1.000
_cell.length_b   1.000
_cell.length_c   1.000
_cell.angle_alpha   90.00
_cell.angle_beta   90.00
_cell.angle_gamma   90.00
#
_symmetry.space_group_name_H-M   'P 1'
#
loop_
_entity.id
_entity.type
_entity.pdbx_description
1 polymer ?
#
loop_
_entity_poly.entity_id
_entity_poly.type
_entity_poly.pdbx_seq_one_letter_code
_entity_poly.pdbx_strand_id
1 'polypeptide(L)'
;MSEVAAMAGQAYMRQLSKHPLRTKAITSGVLAGCSDAVAQKISGVKKLQLRRLLLIMLYGFAYAGPFGHFFHKLMDKIFKGQKKGKETTAKKVIVEQLTVSPWNNMMFMMYYGLVVEGILS
;
A
#
# COMPACT_ATOMS: atom_id res chain seq x y z
N MET A 1 8.79 -20.95 16.57
CA MET A 1 8.46 -19.62 15.98
C MET A 1 8.42 -19.63 14.44
N SER A 2 9.33 -20.34 13.76
CA SER A 2 9.32 -20.48 12.28
C SER A 2 8.06 -21.16 11.72
N GLU A 3 7.52 -22.16 12.42
CA GLU A 3 6.31 -22.90 12.00
C GLU A 3 5.05 -22.03 11.97
N VAL A 4 4.81 -21.23 13.02
CA VAL A 4 3.64 -20.34 13.09
C VAL A 4 3.70 -19.27 11.99
N ALA A 5 4.90 -18.73 11.72
CA ALA A 5 5.11 -17.80 10.62
C ALA A 5 4.88 -18.46 9.25
N ALA A 6 5.32 -19.70 9.07
CA ALA A 6 5.09 -20.46 7.84
C ALA A 6 3.59 -20.77 7.62
N MET A 7 2.88 -21.18 8.68
CA MET A 7 1.43 -21.43 8.62
C MET A 7 0.64 -20.15 8.32
N ALA A 8 0.99 -19.04 8.96
CA ALA A 8 0.39 -17.73 8.68
C ALA A 8 0.65 -17.28 7.24
N GLY A 9 1.87 -17.49 6.72
CA GLY A 9 2.23 -17.21 5.34
C GLY A 9 1.42 -18.03 4.33
N GLN A 10 1.25 -19.33 4.57
CA GLN A 10 0.45 -20.20 3.70
C GLN A 10 -1.04 -19.84 3.74
N ALA A 11 -1.58 -19.51 4.91
CA ALA A 11 -2.96 -19.03 5.06
C ALA A 11 -3.18 -17.72 4.29
N TYR A 12 -2.24 -16.76 4.39
CA TYR A 12 -2.26 -15.51 3.64
C TYR A 12 -2.22 -15.77 2.12
N MET A 13 -1.34 -16.66 1.64
CA MET A 13 -1.26 -17.03 0.22
C MET A 13 -2.56 -17.67 -0.30
N ARG A 14 -3.21 -18.53 0.50
CA ARG A 14 -4.53 -19.09 0.19
C ARG A 14 -5.60 -18.01 0.09
N GLN A 15 -5.64 -17.08 1.03
CA GLN A 15 -6.57 -15.96 1.04
C GLN A 15 -6.37 -15.05 -0.18
N LEU A 16 -5.11 -14.76 -0.51
CA LEU A 16 -4.70 -13.93 -1.63
C LEU A 16 -5.10 -14.54 -2.98
N SER A 17 -5.06 -15.88 -3.11
CA SER A 17 -5.53 -16.56 -4.32
C SER A 17 -7.05 -16.56 -4.46
N LYS A 18 -7.80 -16.73 -3.36
CA LYS A 18 -9.27 -16.78 -3.40
C LYS A 18 -9.93 -15.40 -3.54
N HIS A 19 -9.42 -14.38 -2.86
CA HIS A 19 -9.99 -13.04 -2.84
C HIS A 19 -8.90 -11.95 -2.97
N PRO A 20 -8.23 -11.87 -4.13
CA PRO A 20 -7.04 -11.03 -4.31
C PRO A 20 -7.26 -9.55 -4.00
N LEU A 21 -8.44 -9.00 -4.33
CA LEU A 21 -8.74 -7.58 -4.08
C LEU A 21 -9.02 -7.29 -2.60
N ARG A 22 -9.78 -8.16 -1.92
CA ARG A 22 -10.15 -7.98 -0.51
C ARG A 22 -8.94 -8.14 0.40
N THR A 23 -8.13 -9.18 0.17
CA THR A 23 -6.93 -9.41 0.97
C THR A 23 -5.93 -8.27 0.82
N LYS A 24 -5.69 -7.80 -0.41
CA LYS A 24 -4.80 -6.65 -0.65
C LYS A 24 -5.33 -5.37 0.01
N ALA A 25 -6.61 -5.05 -0.15
CA ALA A 25 -7.21 -3.87 0.47
C ALA A 25 -7.09 -3.89 2.00
N ILE A 26 -7.44 -5.00 2.65
CA ILE A 26 -7.34 -5.12 4.12
C ILE A 26 -5.88 -4.97 4.57
N THR A 27 -4.94 -5.67 3.94
CA THR A 27 -3.52 -5.58 4.28
C THR A 27 -2.98 -4.16 4.09
N SER A 28 -3.31 -3.51 2.97
CA SER A 28 -2.90 -2.12 2.70
C SER A 28 -3.47 -1.12 3.69
N GLY A 29 -4.75 -1.27 4.08
CA GLY A 29 -5.37 -0.45 5.12
C GLY A 29 -4.68 -0.61 6.47
N VAL A 30 -4.46 -1.85 6.94
CA VAL A 30 -3.78 -2.13 8.20
C VAL A 30 -2.36 -1.55 8.21
N LEU A 31 -1.60 -1.75 7.13
CA LEU A 31 -0.25 -1.19 7.00
C LEU A 31 -0.27 0.35 7.04
N ALA A 32 -1.19 0.99 6.34
CA ALA A 32 -1.33 2.45 6.36
C ALA A 32 -1.68 2.98 7.76
N GLY A 33 -2.59 2.32 8.48
CA GLY A 33 -2.95 2.67 9.86
C GLY A 33 -1.79 2.49 10.83
N CYS A 34 -1.03 1.40 10.72
CA CYS A 34 0.18 1.19 11.53
C CYS A 34 1.23 2.26 11.24
N SER A 35 1.47 2.58 9.96
CA SER A 35 2.41 3.64 9.56
C SER A 35 2.03 5.00 10.16
N ASP A 36 0.75 5.37 10.12
CA ASP A 36 0.29 6.64 10.70
C ASP A 36 0.36 6.62 12.24
N ALA A 37 0.04 5.50 12.89
CA ALA A 37 0.20 5.36 14.34
C ALA A 37 1.67 5.56 14.78
N VAL A 38 2.60 5.00 14.03
CA VAL A 38 4.05 5.20 14.26
C VAL A 38 4.44 6.65 13.97
N ALA A 39 3.97 7.25 12.88
CA ALA A 39 4.24 8.64 12.54
C ALA A 39 3.75 9.59 13.65
N GLN A 40 2.53 9.41 14.15
CA GLN A 40 1.98 10.21 15.25
C GLN A 40 2.80 10.06 16.55
N LYS A 41 3.31 8.85 16.83
CA LYS A 41 4.21 8.61 17.97
C LYS A 41 5.54 9.34 17.81
N ILE A 42 6.15 9.29 16.62
CA ILE A 42 7.42 9.98 16.34
C ILE A 42 7.24 11.51 16.38
N SER A 43 6.10 12.02 15.90
CA SER A 43 5.76 13.45 15.95
C SER A 43 5.42 13.96 17.35
N GLY A 44 5.42 13.13 18.39
CA GLY A 44 5.22 13.56 19.78
C GLY A 44 3.78 13.97 20.12
N VAL A 45 2.79 13.48 19.37
CA VAL A 45 1.38 13.85 19.60
C VAL A 45 0.90 13.23 20.92
N LYS A 46 0.43 14.05 21.87
CA LYS A 46 0.01 13.60 23.22
C LYS A 46 -1.18 12.64 23.24
N LYS A 47 -2.05 12.67 22.22
CA LYS A 47 -3.19 11.76 22.04
C LYS A 47 -3.24 11.31 20.60
N LEU A 48 -3.37 10.01 20.38
CA LEU A 48 -3.57 9.45 19.04
C LEU A 48 -4.82 10.05 18.41
N GLN A 49 -4.65 10.69 17.26
CA GLN A 49 -5.71 11.20 16.42
C GLN A 49 -6.35 10.02 15.68
N LEU A 50 -7.31 9.36 16.32
CA LEU A 50 -8.02 8.21 15.75
C LEU A 50 -8.74 8.55 14.45
N ARG A 51 -9.27 9.77 14.30
CA ARG A 51 -9.90 10.23 13.05
C ARG A 51 -8.90 10.25 11.88
N ARG A 52 -7.72 10.81 12.09
CA ARG A 52 -6.63 10.82 11.10
C ARG A 52 -6.21 9.40 10.73
N LEU A 53 -6.01 8.55 11.74
CA LEU A 53 -5.62 7.16 11.56
C LEU A 53 -6.65 6.42 10.71
N LEU A 54 -7.94 6.56 11.01
CA LEU A 54 -9.02 5.92 10.26
C LEU A 54 -9.11 6.43 8.81
N LEU A 55 -8.94 7.72 8.57
CA LEU A 55 -8.93 8.29 7.22
C LEU A 55 -7.78 7.73 6.38
N ILE A 56 -6.58 7.65 6.94
CA ILE A 56 -5.40 7.07 6.26
C ILE A 56 -5.57 5.55 6.07
N MET A 57 -6.18 4.86 7.03
CA MET A 57 -6.54 3.43 6.91
C MET A 57 -7.53 3.20 5.76
N LEU A 58 -8.57 4.04 5.66
CA LEU A 58 -9.56 3.99 4.58
C LEU A 58 -8.95 4.33 3.23
N TYR A 59 -8.03 5.29 3.17
CA TYR A 59 -7.25 5.56 1.97
C TYR A 59 -6.41 4.35 1.55
N GLY A 60 -5.69 3.72 2.48
CA GLY A 60 -4.95 2.48 2.21
C GLY A 60 -5.86 1.33 1.73
N PHE A 61 -7.05 1.21 2.31
CA PHE A 61 -8.02 0.19 1.94
C PHE A 61 -8.65 0.43 0.56
N ALA A 62 -9.16 1.63 0.32
CA ALA A 62 -9.96 1.97 -0.87
C ALA A 62 -9.10 2.38 -2.06
N TYR A 63 -7.96 3.04 -1.84
CA TYR A 63 -7.07 3.49 -2.91
C TYR A 63 -5.97 2.47 -3.19
N ALA A 64 -5.16 2.10 -2.20
CA ALA A 64 -3.96 1.28 -2.45
C ALA A 64 -4.30 -0.16 -2.89
N GLY A 65 -5.41 -0.74 -2.43
CA GLY A 65 -5.87 -2.08 -2.83
C GLY A 65 -6.23 -2.19 -4.34
N PRO A 66 -7.21 -1.42 -4.85
CA PRO A 66 -7.58 -1.42 -6.26
C PRO A 66 -6.49 -0.84 -7.17
N PHE A 67 -5.80 0.22 -6.73
CA PHE A 67 -4.70 0.84 -7.48
C PHE A 67 -3.58 -0.18 -7.73
N GLY A 68 -3.17 -0.94 -6.70
CA GLY A 68 -2.15 -1.98 -6.86
C GLY A 68 -2.53 -3.07 -7.87
N HIS A 69 -3.82 -3.42 -7.98
CA HIS A 69 -4.28 -4.39 -8.97
C HIS A 69 -4.25 -3.84 -10.40
N PHE A 70 -4.74 -2.60 -10.58
CA PHE A 70 -4.74 -1.95 -11.89
C PHE A 70 -3.32 -1.63 -12.37
N PHE A 71 -2.45 -1.25 -11.44
CA PHE A 71 -1.06 -0.94 -11.69
C PHE A 71 -0.26 -2.18 -12.13
N HIS A 72 -0.44 -3.32 -11.44
CA HIS A 72 0.15 -4.59 -11.88
C HIS A 72 -0.32 -4.98 -13.29
N LYS A 73 -1.60 -4.78 -13.62
CA LYS A 73 -2.15 -5.05 -14.95
C LYS A 73 -1.55 -4.12 -16.02
N LEU A 74 -1.29 -2.86 -15.68
CA LEU A 74 -0.62 -1.90 -16.57
C LEU A 74 0.85 -2.29 -16.78
N MET A 75 1.57 -2.64 -15.71
CA MET A 75 2.95 -3.14 -15.76
C MET A 75 3.07 -4.42 -16.61
N ASP A 76 2.13 -5.37 -16.47
CA ASP A 76 2.10 -6.57 -17.29
C ASP A 76 1.85 -6.26 -18.77
N LYS A 77 1.12 -5.18 -19.09
CA LYS A 77 0.89 -4.71 -20.46
C LYS A 77 2.12 -4.00 -21.03
N ILE A 78 2.81 -3.18 -20.24
CA ILE A 78 4.02 -2.46 -20.64
C ILE A 78 5.20 -3.42 -20.86
N PHE A 79 5.31 -4.47 -20.03
CA PHE A 79 6.42 -5.42 -20.08
C PHE A 79 6.07 -6.74 -20.78
N LYS A 80 4.96 -6.79 -21.53
CA LYS A 80 4.57 -7.96 -22.32
C LYS A 80 5.64 -8.24 -23.38
N GLY A 81 6.30 -9.40 -23.30
CA GLY A 81 7.32 -9.85 -24.28
C GLY A 81 8.79 -9.78 -23.81
N GLN A 82 9.07 -9.29 -22.60
CA GLN A 82 10.45 -9.26 -22.06
C GLN A 82 10.81 -10.60 -21.40
N LYS A 83 12.00 -11.16 -21.70
CA LYS A 83 12.51 -12.38 -21.06
C LYS A 83 12.60 -12.19 -19.54
N LYS A 84 12.13 -13.17 -18.75
CA LYS A 84 12.15 -13.14 -17.28
C LYS A 84 13.58 -13.30 -16.72
N GLY A 85 14.42 -12.29 -16.90
CA GLY A 85 15.78 -12.23 -16.34
C GLY A 85 15.87 -11.32 -15.12
N LYS A 86 16.89 -11.53 -14.26
CA LYS A 86 17.15 -10.68 -13.08
C LYS A 86 17.31 -9.19 -13.44
N GLU A 87 17.91 -8.91 -14.60
CA GLU A 87 18.11 -7.56 -15.13
C GLU A 87 16.78 -6.87 -15.51
N THR A 88 15.84 -7.62 -16.09
CA THR A 88 14.51 -7.12 -16.45
C THR A 88 13.70 -6.79 -15.20
N THR A 89 13.81 -7.58 -14.14
CA THR A 89 13.17 -7.27 -12.84
C THR A 89 13.76 -6.00 -12.22
N ALA A 90 15.08 -5.83 -12.24
CA ALA A 90 15.70 -4.60 -11.73
C ALA A 90 15.24 -3.36 -12.52
N LYS A 91 15.20 -3.44 -13.86
CA LYS A 91 14.69 -2.37 -14.72
C LYS A 91 13.22 -2.06 -14.44
N LYS A 92 12.37 -3.08 -14.24
CA LYS A 92 10.97 -2.89 -13.82
C LYS A 92 10.88 -2.11 -12.51
N VAL A 93 11.61 -2.54 -11.49
CA VAL A 93 11.60 -1.89 -10.17
C VAL A 93 12.06 -0.44 -10.26
N ILE A 94 13.10 -0.14 -11.04
CA ILE A 94 13.57 1.25 -11.22
C ILE A 94 12.49 2.10 -11.89
N VAL A 95 11.85 1.61 -12.95
CA VAL A 95 10.79 2.34 -13.64
C VAL A 95 9.58 2.54 -12.71
N GLU A 96 9.18 1.51 -11.97
CA GLU A 96 8.13 1.62 -10.95
C GLU A 96 8.49 2.68 -9.91
N GLN A 97 9.71 2.66 -9.38
CA GLN A 97 10.12 3.63 -8.37
C GLN A 97 10.19 5.05 -8.91
N LEU A 98 10.58 5.25 -10.17
CA LEU A 98 10.66 6.58 -10.78
C LEU A 98 9.31 7.17 -11.21
N THR A 99 8.31 6.33 -11.50
CA THR A 99 6.98 6.83 -11.94
C THR A 99 5.92 6.70 -10.84
N VAL A 100 5.85 5.55 -10.18
CA VAL A 100 4.81 5.25 -9.19
C VAL A 100 5.09 5.95 -7.88
N SER A 101 6.35 6.00 -7.42
CA SER A 101 6.64 6.63 -6.14
C SER A 101 6.29 8.12 -6.15
N PRO A 102 6.70 8.95 -7.14
CA PRO A 102 6.30 10.35 -7.20
C PRO A 102 4.78 10.53 -7.33
N TRP A 103 4.13 9.72 -8.17
CA TRP A 103 2.68 9.77 -8.34
C TRP A 103 1.93 9.45 -7.05
N ASN A 104 2.34 8.39 -6.35
CA ASN A 104 1.71 7.96 -5.11
C ASN A 104 1.96 8.98 -4.00
N ASN A 105 3.16 9.56 -3.91
CA ASN A 105 3.46 10.63 -2.96
C ASN A 105 2.61 11.88 -3.25
N MET A 106 2.46 12.28 -4.50
CA MET A 106 1.63 13.41 -4.89
C MET A 106 0.16 13.21 -4.49
N MET A 107 -0.40 12.03 -4.80
CA MET A 107 -1.78 11.69 -4.44
C MET A 107 -1.98 11.60 -2.92
N PHE A 108 -1.00 11.05 -2.20
CA PHE A 108 -1.03 10.99 -0.74
C PHE A 108 -0.99 12.39 -0.12
N MET A 109 -0.07 13.26 -0.56
CA MET A 109 0.04 14.63 -0.05
C MET A 109 -1.22 15.45 -0.36
N MET A 110 -1.79 15.29 -1.55
CA MET A 110 -3.06 15.93 -1.91
C MET A 110 -4.22 15.46 -1.04
N TYR A 111 -4.34 14.14 -0.80
CA TYR A 111 -5.36 13.58 0.10
C TYR A 111 -5.15 14.05 1.54
N TYR A 112 -3.90 14.05 2.01
CA TYR A 112 -3.56 14.46 3.37
C TYR A 112 -3.90 15.94 3.59
N GLY A 113 -3.50 16.85 2.69
CA GLY A 113 -3.82 18.27 2.83
C GLY A 113 -5.31 18.58 2.71
N LEU A 114 -5.99 18.05 1.68
CA LEU A 114 -7.39 18.40 1.40
C LEU A 114 -8.39 17.71 2.35
N VAL A 115 -8.14 16.45 2.69
CA VAL A 115 -9.11 15.62 3.42
C VAL A 115 -8.69 15.44 4.87
N VAL A 116 -7.41 15.16 5.15
CA VAL A 116 -6.98 14.90 6.52
C VAL A 116 -6.87 16.21 7.30
N GLU A 117 -6.08 17.18 6.83
CA GLU A 117 -5.95 18.49 7.49
C GLU A 117 -7.24 19.32 7.38
N GLY A 118 -7.91 19.32 6.22
CA GLY A 118 -9.17 20.05 6.04
C GLY A 118 -10.33 19.58 6.94
N ILE A 119 -10.33 18.32 7.40
CA ILE A 119 -11.35 17.79 8.35
C ILE A 119 -10.91 17.94 9.82
N LEU A 120 -9.60 18.16 10.06
CA LEU A 120 -9.03 18.34 11.40
C LEU A 120 -8.92 19.82 11.82
N SER A 121 -8.97 20.75 10.87
CA SER A 121 -9.05 22.21 11.10
C SER A 121 -10.46 22.66 11.48
#